data_AF-A0A7W4W7S5-F1
#
_entry.id   AF-A0A7W4W7S5-F1
#
_cell.length_a   1.000
_cell.length_b   1.000
_cell.length_c   1.000
_cell.angle_alpha   90.00
_cell.angle_beta   90.00
_cell.angle_gamma   90.00
#
_symmetry.space_group_name_H-M   'P 1'
#
loop_
_entity.id
_entity.type
_entity.pdbx_description
1 polymer ?
#
loop_
_entity_poly.entity_id
_entity_poly.type
_entity_poly.pdbx_seq_one_letter_code
_entity_poly.pdbx_strand_id
1 'polypeptide(L)'
;MNVEDLFMAPEDLFRLGNSTDPRLTNVRRPKDIDTIEVNGIIVVVSNGKGVSLSTKERLDSTPMSGWVWKIPRHTVVPTGLKLINDRPGHYSICPVSNMPLDEFKGLLSKLAMKCQKVFKKQVS
;
A
#
# COMPACT_ATOMS: atom_id res chain seq x y z
N MET A 1 -7.73 7.80 -17.02
CA MET A 1 -8.28 8.09 -15.68
C MET A 1 -7.45 9.20 -15.10
N ASN A 2 -8.08 10.25 -14.58
CA ASN A 2 -7.37 11.25 -13.78
C ASN A 2 -6.93 10.56 -12.50
N VAL A 3 -5.63 10.61 -12.21
CA VAL A 3 -5.09 10.06 -10.96
C VAL A 3 -5.41 11.06 -9.86
N GLU A 4 -6.38 10.70 -9.03
CA GLU A 4 -6.79 11.50 -7.88
C GLU A 4 -6.05 11.06 -6.61
N ASP A 5 -5.69 12.04 -5.78
CA ASP A 5 -5.14 11.81 -4.45
C ASP A 5 -6.30 11.51 -3.48
N LEU A 6 -6.31 10.30 -2.91
CA LEU A 6 -7.33 9.86 -1.97
C LEU A 6 -6.73 9.75 -0.57
N PHE A 7 -7.31 10.47 0.39
CA PHE A 7 -6.87 10.44 1.80
C PHE A 7 -7.68 9.48 2.67
N MET A 8 -8.59 8.73 2.05
CA MET A 8 -9.43 7.74 2.67
C MET A 8 -9.70 6.62 1.67
N ALA A 9 -9.72 5.36 2.11
CA ALA A 9 -10.04 4.24 1.25
C ALA A 9 -11.49 4.35 0.73
N PRO A 10 -11.74 4.45 -0.59
CA PRO A 10 -13.10 4.60 -1.13
C PRO A 10 -13.91 3.29 -1.05
N GLU A 11 -13.21 2.17 -0.96
CA GLU A 11 -13.74 0.81 -0.91
C GLU A 11 -12.85 -0.09 -0.05
N ASP A 12 -13.24 -1.34 0.13
CA ASP A 12 -12.38 -2.32 0.80
C ASP A 12 -11.18 -2.62 -0.10
N LEU A 13 -9.98 -2.42 0.45
CA LEU A 13 -8.73 -2.71 -0.24
C LEU A 13 -8.06 -3.92 0.38
N PHE A 14 -7.32 -4.66 -0.42
CA PHE A 14 -6.76 -5.94 -0.04
C PHE A 14 -5.28 -6.03 -0.38
N ARG A 15 -4.57 -6.78 0.46
CA ARG A 15 -3.19 -7.18 0.24
C ARG A 15 -3.05 -8.67 0.45
N LEU A 16 -2.41 -9.33 -0.50
CA LEU A 16 -2.18 -10.77 -0.49
C LEU A 16 -0.71 -11.07 -0.24
N GLY A 17 -0.43 -12.05 0.61
CA GLY A 17 0.91 -12.57 0.79
C GLY A 17 0.97 -13.76 1.74
N ASN A 18 2.11 -14.44 1.76
CA ASN A 18 2.31 -15.64 2.61
C ASN A 18 2.70 -15.31 4.07
N SER A 19 2.78 -14.03 4.44
CA SER A 19 3.17 -13.64 5.81
C SER A 19 2.02 -13.80 6.81
N THR A 20 2.40 -13.80 8.09
CA THR A 20 1.48 -13.71 9.23
C THR A 20 1.06 -12.28 9.55
N ASP A 21 1.54 -11.29 8.79
CA ASP A 21 1.25 -9.85 8.90
C ASP A 21 0.98 -9.23 7.50
N PRO A 22 0.39 -8.01 7.40
CA PRO A 22 0.03 -7.42 6.11
C PRO A 22 1.23 -6.96 5.25
N ARG A 23 2.45 -6.92 5.81
CA ARG A 23 3.70 -6.50 5.14
C ARG A 23 3.59 -5.20 4.36
N LEU A 24 2.86 -4.21 4.89
CA LEU A 24 2.86 -2.87 4.31
C LEU A 24 4.24 -2.20 4.45
N THR A 25 4.93 -2.44 5.57
CA THR A 25 6.24 -1.85 5.89
C THR A 25 7.42 -2.52 5.17
N ASN A 26 7.20 -3.68 4.53
CA ASN A 26 8.22 -4.39 3.76
C ASN A 26 8.34 -3.79 2.35
N VAL A 27 8.77 -2.53 2.31
CA VAL A 27 8.87 -1.71 1.10
C VAL A 27 10.13 -2.05 0.32
N ARG A 28 9.98 -2.49 -0.93
CA ARG A 28 11.09 -2.85 -1.83
C ARG A 28 11.50 -1.65 -2.67
N ARG A 29 12.80 -1.45 -2.82
CA ARG A 29 13.41 -0.39 -3.63
C ARG A 29 14.19 -1.03 -4.79
N PRO A 30 14.03 -0.61 -6.05
CA PRO A 30 13.18 0.47 -6.55
C PRO A 30 11.74 0.01 -6.92
N LYS A 31 11.35 -1.22 -6.58
CA LYS A 31 10.12 -1.83 -7.10
C LYS A 31 8.84 -1.14 -6.61
N ASP A 32 8.73 -0.90 -5.30
CA ASP A 32 7.55 -0.29 -4.70
C ASP A 32 7.70 1.24 -4.64
N ILE A 33 8.90 1.76 -4.34
CA ILE A 33 9.20 3.19 -4.28
C ILE A 33 10.57 3.49 -4.88
N ASP A 34 10.76 4.74 -5.32
CA ASP A 34 12.10 5.28 -5.62
C ASP A 34 12.65 6.03 -4.42
N THR A 35 13.97 6.04 -4.29
CA THR A 35 14.67 6.74 -3.21
C THR A 35 15.86 7.51 -3.72
N ILE A 36 16.15 8.64 -3.09
CA ILE A 36 17.37 9.43 -3.23
C ILE A 36 18.08 9.50 -1.89
N GLU A 37 19.35 9.91 -1.89
CA GLU A 37 20.09 10.20 -0.66
C GLU A 37 20.26 11.72 -0.50
N VAL A 38 19.95 12.24 0.68
CA VAL A 38 20.09 13.66 1.03
C VAL A 38 20.80 13.74 2.38
N ASN A 39 22.02 14.29 2.42
CA ASN A 39 22.84 14.40 3.64
C ASN A 39 22.98 13.06 4.41
N GLY A 40 23.18 11.95 3.69
CA GLY A 40 23.27 10.60 4.27
C GLY A 40 21.94 9.97 4.70
N ILE A 41 20.82 10.66 4.48
CA ILE A 41 19.47 10.15 4.80
C ILE A 41 18.81 9.63 3.52
N ILE A 42 18.29 8.41 3.57
CA ILE A 42 17.51 7.84 2.48
C ILE A 42 16.12 8.46 2.48
N VAL A 43 15.78 9.15 1.40
CA VAL A 43 14.52 9.86 1.21
C VAL A 43 13.71 9.18 0.12
N VAL A 44 12.44 8.88 0.41
CA VAL A 44 11.46 8.39 -0.57
C VAL A 44 11.05 9.53 -1.49
N VAL A 45 11.04 9.27 -2.80
CA VAL A 45 10.59 10.24 -3.80
C VAL A 45 9.07 10.14 -3.97
N SER A 46 8.37 11.27 -3.86
CA SER A 46 6.93 11.36 -4.10
C SER A 46 6.63 11.50 -5.59
N ASN A 47 6.77 10.39 -6.32
CA ASN A 47 6.51 10.30 -7.76
C ASN A 47 5.32 9.40 -8.13
N GLY A 48 4.42 9.15 -7.17
CA GLY A 48 3.24 8.29 -7.36
C GLY A 48 3.51 6.79 -7.25
N LYS A 49 4.76 6.36 -7.02
CA LYS A 49 5.08 4.98 -6.65
C LYS A 49 4.81 4.72 -5.18
N GLY A 50 4.38 3.50 -4.87
CA GLY A 50 3.99 3.14 -3.52
C GLY A 50 3.68 1.66 -3.33
N VAL A 51 3.10 1.36 -2.16
CA VAL A 51 2.76 -0.01 -1.76
C VAL A 51 1.43 -0.42 -2.41
N SER A 52 1.47 -1.43 -3.27
CA SER A 52 0.29 -1.93 -3.97
C SER A 52 -0.76 -2.55 -3.05
N LEU A 53 -2.01 -2.22 -3.35
CA LEU A 53 -3.24 -2.80 -2.86
C LEU A 53 -4.13 -3.19 -4.05
N SER A 54 -5.15 -3.99 -3.79
CA SER A 54 -6.10 -4.42 -4.82
C SER A 54 -7.52 -4.40 -4.31
N THR A 55 -8.48 -4.17 -5.19
CA THR A 55 -9.90 -4.42 -4.89
C THR A 55 -10.15 -5.92 -4.78
N LYS A 56 -11.33 -6.29 -4.28
CA LYS A 56 -11.72 -7.71 -4.16
C LYS A 56 -11.73 -8.42 -5.52
N GLU A 57 -12.28 -7.78 -6.54
CA GLU A 57 -12.33 -8.33 -7.92
C GLU A 57 -10.92 -8.63 -8.45
N ARG A 58 -10.00 -7.67 -8.35
CA ARG A 58 -8.61 -7.84 -8.79
C ARG A 58 -7.86 -8.88 -7.96
N LEU A 59 -8.11 -8.94 -6.66
CA LEU A 59 -7.55 -9.97 -5.78
C LEU A 59 -7.98 -11.37 -6.24
N ASP A 60 -9.26 -11.53 -6.58
CA ASP A 60 -9.82 -12.82 -6.98
C ASP A 60 -9.31 -13.28 -8.34
N SER A 61 -9.12 -12.35 -9.29
CA SER A 61 -8.54 -12.64 -10.60
C SER A 61 -7.03 -12.90 -10.58
N THR A 62 -6.34 -12.60 -9.48
CA THR A 62 -4.88 -12.77 -9.37
C THR A 62 -4.53 -14.24 -9.10
N PRO A 63 -3.69 -14.92 -9.91
CA PRO A 63 -3.35 -16.34 -9.74
C PRO A 63 -2.29 -16.56 -8.65
N MET A 64 -2.54 -16.02 -7.45
CA MET A 64 -1.68 -16.18 -6.28
C MET A 64 -2.51 -16.70 -5.09
N SER A 65 -1.86 -17.54 -4.27
CA SER A 65 -2.36 -18.01 -2.98
C SER A 65 -1.70 -17.23 -1.84
N GLY A 66 -2.29 -17.27 -0.65
CA GLY A 66 -1.75 -16.62 0.54
C GLY A 66 -2.81 -16.05 1.47
N TRP A 67 -2.36 -15.43 2.56
CA TRP A 67 -3.24 -14.70 3.48
C TRP A 67 -3.68 -13.38 2.88
N VAL A 68 -4.98 -13.13 2.96
CA VAL A 68 -5.61 -11.89 2.55
C VAL A 68 -5.79 -10.97 3.76
N TRP A 69 -5.27 -9.77 3.61
CA TRP A 69 -5.36 -8.68 4.57
C TRP A 69 -6.24 -7.59 3.99
N LYS A 70 -7.25 -7.16 4.73
CA LYS A 70 -8.20 -6.12 4.32
C LYS A 70 -7.89 -4.82 5.04
N ILE A 71 -7.86 -3.73 4.27
CA ILE A 71 -8.01 -2.36 4.75
C ILE A 71 -9.47 -1.99 4.51
N PRO A 72 -10.28 -1.81 5.56
CA PRO A 72 -11.70 -1.49 5.40
C PRO A 72 -11.93 -0.19 4.63
N ARG A 73 -13.03 -0.13 3.89
CA ARG A 73 -13.51 1.13 3.32
C ARG A 73 -13.62 2.22 4.39
N HIS A 74 -13.45 3.45 3.98
CA HIS A 74 -13.41 4.64 4.84
C HIS A 74 -12.26 4.66 5.85
N THR A 75 -11.29 3.74 5.74
CA THR A 75 -10.05 3.84 6.50
C THR A 75 -9.32 5.12 6.11
N VAL A 76 -9.19 6.03 7.07
CA VAL A 76 -8.39 7.25 6.91
C VAL A 76 -6.92 6.89 6.77
N VAL A 77 -6.31 7.39 5.70
CA VAL A 77 -4.89 7.25 5.41
C VAL A 77 -4.10 8.19 6.34
N PRO A 78 -3.02 7.74 6.99
CA PRO A 78 -2.21 8.61 7.84
C PRO A 78 -1.72 9.87 7.11
N THR A 79 -1.74 11.03 7.77
CA THR A 79 -1.18 12.27 7.24
C THR A 79 0.27 12.06 6.78
N GLY A 80 0.58 12.46 5.56
CA GLY A 80 1.86 12.16 4.89
C GLY A 80 1.75 11.04 3.83
N LEU A 81 0.68 10.25 3.86
CA LEU A 81 0.38 9.25 2.85
C LEU A 81 -0.89 9.61 2.07
N LYS A 82 -0.99 9.07 0.86
CA LYS A 82 -2.18 9.11 0.01
C LYS A 82 -2.37 7.77 -0.70
N LEU A 83 -3.58 7.53 -1.14
CA LEU A 83 -3.91 6.46 -2.08
C LEU A 83 -4.04 7.06 -3.48
N ILE A 84 -3.51 6.34 -4.45
CA ILE A 84 -3.67 6.64 -5.88
C ILE A 84 -4.29 5.41 -6.53
N ASN A 85 -5.35 5.60 -7.32
CA ASN A 85 -5.86 4.59 -8.25
C ASN A 85 -5.21 4.82 -9.62
N ASP A 86 -4.13 4.09 -9.89
CA ASP A 86 -3.36 4.21 -11.14
C ASP A 86 -3.97 3.39 -12.29
N ARG A 87 -4.69 2.31 -11.98
CA ARG A 87 -5.34 1.42 -12.96
C ARG A 87 -6.48 0.62 -12.32
N PRO A 88 -7.44 0.09 -13.10
CA PRO A 88 -8.64 -0.55 -12.55
C PRO A 88 -8.33 -1.61 -11.49
N GLY A 89 -8.95 -1.43 -10.33
CA GLY A 89 -8.83 -2.33 -9.19
C GLY A 89 -7.46 -2.33 -8.49
N HIS A 90 -6.51 -1.48 -8.87
CA HIS A 90 -5.21 -1.37 -8.23
C HIS A 90 -5.07 0.00 -7.57
N TYR A 91 -4.66 -0.02 -6.31
CA TYR A 91 -4.37 1.19 -5.56
C TYR A 91 -2.92 1.16 -5.09
N SER A 92 -2.30 2.32 -4.98
CA SER A 92 -0.95 2.48 -4.46
C SER A 92 -0.97 3.41 -3.26
N ILE A 93 -0.40 2.98 -2.14
CA ILE A 93 -0.15 3.85 -0.98
C ILE A 93 1.17 4.58 -1.21
N CYS A 94 1.10 5.88 -1.49
CA CYS A 94 2.22 6.73 -1.87
C CYS A 94 2.47 7.80 -0.80
N PRO A 95 3.70 8.31 -0.67
CA PRO A 95 3.92 9.53 0.11
C PRO A 95 3.30 10.74 -0.60
N VAL A 96 2.92 11.77 0.16
CA VAL A 96 2.40 13.05 -0.38
C VAL A 96 3.52 14.01 -0.76
N SER A 97 4.70 13.84 -0.18
CA SER A 97 5.90 14.62 -0.40
C SER A 97 7.13 13.76 -0.18
N ASN A 98 8.31 14.21 -0.63
CA ASN A 98 9.55 13.53 -0.30
C ASN A 98 9.70 13.47 1.24
N MET A 99 10.08 12.30 1.76
CA MET A 99 10.22 12.09 3.21
C MET A 99 11.25 11.00 3.51
N PRO A 100 11.89 11.00 4.70
CA PRO A 100 12.76 9.91 5.13
C PRO A 100 12.09 8.53 5.01
N LEU A 101 12.85 7.51 4.62
CA LEU A 101 12.34 6.14 4.48
C LEU A 101 11.72 5.61 5.78
N ASP A 102 12.31 5.95 6.91
CA ASP A 102 11.82 5.49 8.22
C ASP A 102 10.52 6.20 8.62
N GLU A 103 10.34 7.47 8.25
CA GLU A 103 9.07 8.18 8.40
C GLU A 103 7.98 7.49 7.56
N PHE A 104 8.26 7.24 6.28
CA PHE A 104 7.34 6.54 5.38
C PHE A 104 6.91 5.18 5.94
N LYS A 105 7.87 4.39 6.42
CA LYS A 105 7.60 3.10 7.08
C LYS A 105 6.78 3.26 8.35
N GLY A 106 7.05 4.29 9.17
CA GLY A 106 6.27 4.59 10.37
C GLY A 106 4.81 4.89 10.05
N LEU A 107 4.54 5.65 8.99
CA LEU A 107 3.18 5.91 8.53
C LEU A 107 2.50 4.63 7.99
N LEU A 108 3.23 3.79 7.25
CA LEU A 108 2.71 2.49 6.81
C LEU A 108 2.40 1.55 7.98
N SER A 109 3.20 1.59 9.07
CA SER A 109 2.89 0.86 10.30
C SER A 109 1.57 1.29 10.91
N LYS A 110 1.30 2.61 10.96
CA LYS A 110 0.00 3.14 11.44
C LYS A 110 -1.19 2.62 10.62
N LEU A 111 -1.02 2.52 9.30
CA LEU A 111 -2.04 1.95 8.42
C LEU A 111 -2.17 0.43 8.60
N ALA A 112 -1.05 -0.28 8.78
CA ALA A 112 -1.02 -1.73 8.99
C ALA A 112 -1.78 -2.18 10.23
N MET A 113 -1.80 -1.37 11.30
CA MET A 113 -2.60 -1.63 12.50
C MET A 113 -4.11 -1.64 12.23
N LYS A 114 -4.56 -1.02 11.14
CA LYS A 114 -5.98 -1.00 10.72
C LYS A 114 -6.32 -2.19 9.81
N CYS A 115 -5.34 -3.02 9.43
CA CYS A 115 -5.57 -4.18 8.59
C CYS A 115 -6.22 -5.33 9.38
N GLN A 116 -7.14 -6.03 8.73
CA GLN A 116 -7.78 -7.23 9.25
C GLN A 116 -7.33 -8.44 8.46
N LYS A 117 -6.88 -9.49 9.14
CA LYS A 117 -6.65 -10.79 8.51
C LYS A 117 -8.01 -11.43 8.21
N VAL A 118 -8.27 -11.79 6.95
CA VAL A 118 -9.61 -12.24 6.55
C VAL A 118 -9.66 -13.74 6.29
N PHE A 119 -8.95 -14.21 5.27
CA PHE A 119 -8.94 -15.63 4.88
C PHE A 119 -7.64 -15.98 4.15
N LYS A 120 -7.38 -17.27 3.94
CA LYS A 120 -6.27 -17.76 3.12
C LYS A 120 -6.81 -18.12 1.74
N LYS A 121 -6.45 -17.34 0.71
CA LYS A 121 -6.77 -17.63 -0.69
C LYS A 121 -5.98 -18.85 -1.15
N GLN A 122 -6.68 -19.80 -1.76
CA GLN A 122 -6.08 -20.91 -2.50
C GLN A 122 -6.40 -20.73 -3.98
N VAL A 123 -5.47 -21.13 -4.83
CA VAL A 123 -5.71 -21.22 -6.27
C VAL A 123 -5.85 -22.71 -6.54
N SER A 124 -6.98 -23.09 -7.13
CA SER A 124 -7.30 -24.45 -7.54
C SER A 124 -6.43 -24.90 -8.70
#